data_AF-A0AAJ1LL85-F1
#
_entry.id   AF-A0AAJ1LL85-F1
#
_cell.length_a   1.000
_cell.length_b   1.000
_cell.length_c   1.000
_cell.angle_alpha   90.00
_cell.angle_beta   90.00
_cell.angle_gamma   90.00
#
_symmetry.space_group_name_H-M   'P 1'
#
loop_
_entity.id
_entity.type
_entity.pdbx_description
1 polymer ?
#
loop_
_entity_poly.entity_id
_entity_poly.type
_entity_poly.pdbx_seq_one_letter_code
_entity_poly.pdbx_strand_id
1 'polypeptide(L)'
;MKTKELPVKTGARLLDINRTSIYYNGTPVSQEELDCKTIIDRLHTDNPAWGARQMSSQLKMRGHKVGRRKARRYMTEMGINPIYPKMNLSKRMQQAKVCPYLLRNAVIDRPNQAWSID
;
A
#
# COMPACT_ATOMS: atom_id res chain seq x y z
N MET A 1 40.28 -9.65 20.89
CA MET A 1 39.26 -9.28 21.88
C MET A 1 38.14 -10.31 21.84
N LYS A 2 37.98 -11.14 22.88
CA LYS A 2 36.82 -12.04 22.97
C LYS A 2 35.62 -11.18 23.37
N THR A 3 34.69 -10.96 22.45
CA THR A 3 33.38 -10.40 22.76
C THR A 3 32.70 -11.34 23.76
N LYS A 4 32.55 -10.90 25.02
CA LYS A 4 31.69 -11.60 25.98
C LYS A 4 30.28 -11.56 25.42
N GLU A 5 29.66 -12.73 25.25
CA GLU A 5 28.27 -12.81 24.81
C GLU A 5 27.37 -12.16 25.88
N LEU A 6 26.65 -11.11 25.47
CA LEU A 6 25.69 -10.43 26.34
C LEU A 6 24.44 -11.31 26.50
N PRO A 7 23.87 -11.42 27.71
CA PRO A 7 22.59 -12.09 27.89
C PRO A 7 21.50 -11.46 27.01
N VAL A 8 20.63 -12.28 26.43
CA VAL A 8 19.52 -11.85 25.55
C VAL A 8 18.67 -10.74 26.19
N LYS A 9 18.43 -10.81 27.51
CA LYS A 9 17.73 -9.77 28.28
C LYS A 9 18.44 -8.41 28.20
N THR A 10 19.76 -8.42 28.31
CA THR A 10 20.60 -7.21 28.26
C THR A 10 20.61 -6.64 26.85
N GLY A 11 20.74 -7.48 25.82
CA GLY A 11 20.65 -7.06 24.42
C GLY A 11 19.29 -6.44 24.07
N ALA A 12 18.19 -7.08 24.49
CA ALA A 12 16.83 -6.58 24.28
C ALA A 12 16.64 -5.17 24.86
N ARG A 13 17.10 -4.97 26.11
CA ARG A 13 17.02 -3.68 26.81
C ARG A 13 17.88 -2.60 26.13
N LEU A 14 19.07 -2.96 25.65
CA LEU A 14 19.97 -2.02 24.97
C LEU A 14 19.43 -1.57 23.61
N LEU A 15 18.71 -2.46 22.91
CA LEU A 15 18.12 -2.18 21.61
C LEU A 15 16.68 -1.63 21.68
N ASP A 16 16.13 -1.51 22.90
CA ASP A 16 14.74 -1.11 23.15
C ASP A 16 13.71 -2.00 22.41
N ILE A 17 13.97 -3.31 22.35
CA ILE A 17 13.10 -4.29 21.71
C ILE A 17 12.46 -5.19 22.78
N ASN A 18 11.20 -5.58 22.56
CA ASN A 18 10.53 -6.53 23.45
C ASN A 18 11.28 -7.87 23.51
N ARG A 19 11.70 -8.29 24.71
CA ARG A 19 12.41 -9.56 24.95
C ARG A 19 11.67 -10.78 24.37
N THR A 20 10.35 -10.83 24.41
CA THR A 20 9.60 -12.00 23.91
C THR A 20 9.69 -12.14 22.40
N SER A 21 9.84 -11.03 21.66
CA SER A 21 9.99 -11.05 20.21
C SER A 21 11.28 -11.71 19.73
N ILE A 22 12.33 -11.74 20.58
CA ILE A 22 13.62 -12.35 20.23
C ILE A 22 13.51 -13.87 20.08
N TYR A 23 12.56 -14.50 20.79
CA TYR A 23 12.32 -15.93 20.68
C TYR A 23 11.38 -16.30 19.53
N TYR A 24 10.79 -15.30 18.85
CA TYR A 24 9.94 -15.55 17.71
C TYR A 24 10.80 -15.86 16.48
N ASN A 25 10.85 -17.14 16.12
CA ASN A 25 11.37 -17.56 14.83
C ASN A 25 10.24 -17.44 13.80
N GLY A 26 10.31 -16.40 12.96
CA GLY A 26 9.37 -16.20 11.86
C GLY A 26 9.38 -17.39 10.90
N THR A 27 8.23 -17.66 10.28
CA THR A 27 8.15 -18.69 9.24
C THR A 27 8.93 -18.21 8.01
N PRO A 28 9.88 -19.00 7.47
CA PRO A 28 10.57 -18.62 6.25
C PRO A 28 9.57 -18.50 5.11
N VAL A 29 9.80 -17.54 4.21
CA VAL A 29 9.00 -17.36 3.01
C VAL A 29 9.14 -18.62 2.14
N SER A 30 8.02 -19.17 1.66
CA SER A 30 8.05 -20.36 0.82
C SER A 30 8.62 -20.04 -0.56
N GLN A 31 9.29 -21.01 -1.19
CA GLN A 31 9.82 -20.85 -2.54
C GLN A 31 8.70 -20.49 -3.54
N GLU A 32 7.53 -21.12 -3.41
CA GLU A 32 6.37 -20.81 -4.24
C GLU A 32 5.95 -19.34 -4.14
N GLU A 33 6.04 -18.73 -2.95
CA GLU A 33 5.76 -17.30 -2.77
C GLU A 33 6.79 -16.43 -3.48
N LEU A 34 8.09 -16.78 -3.40
CA LEU A 34 9.16 -16.05 -4.06
C LEU A 34 9.03 -16.12 -5.59
N ASP A 35 8.68 -17.29 -6.12
CA ASP A 35 8.44 -17.49 -7.56
C ASP A 35 7.25 -16.63 -8.03
N CYS A 36 6.16 -16.61 -7.25
CA CYS A 36 5.00 -15.77 -7.54
C CYS A 36 5.37 -14.28 -7.55
N LYS A 37 6.18 -13.82 -6.58
CA LYS A 37 6.63 -12.42 -6.50
C LYS A 37 7.52 -12.06 -7.70
N THR A 38 8.40 -12.95 -8.11
CA THR A 38 9.24 -12.79 -9.31
C THR A 38 8.40 -12.65 -10.58
N ILE A 39 7.33 -13.43 -10.70
CA ILE A 39 6.39 -13.33 -11.84
C ILE A 39 5.62 -12.01 -11.80
N ILE A 40 5.13 -11.60 -10.62
CA ILE A 40 4.41 -10.32 -10.46
C ILE A 40 5.29 -9.15 -10.88
N ASP A 41 6.56 -9.14 -10.46
CA ASP A 41 7.52 -8.08 -10.78
C ASP A 41 7.67 -7.86 -12.30
N ARG A 42 7.92 -8.97 -13.03
CA ARG A 42 8.01 -8.95 -14.50
C ARG A 42 6.70 -8.49 -15.15
N LEU A 43 5.58 -9.06 -14.72
CA LEU A 43 4.26 -8.71 -15.27
C LEU A 43 3.87 -7.26 -15.03
N HIS A 44 4.24 -6.69 -13.88
CA HIS A 44 3.95 -5.30 -13.56
C HIS A 44 4.80 -4.35 -14.42
N THR A 45 6.06 -4.70 -14.66
CA THR A 45 6.97 -3.95 -15.54
C THR A 45 6.41 -3.86 -16.95
N ASP A 46 5.91 -4.97 -17.49
CA ASP A 46 5.32 -5.02 -18.83
C ASP A 46 3.91 -4.38 -18.87
N ASN A 47 3.14 -4.50 -17.79
CA ASN A 47 1.72 -4.13 -17.74
C ASN A 47 1.39 -3.36 -16.45
N PRO A 48 1.80 -2.08 -16.34
CA PRO A 48 1.69 -1.33 -15.10
C PRO A 48 0.23 -1.10 -14.65
N ALA A 49 -0.73 -1.14 -15.57
CA ALA A 49 -2.17 -1.00 -15.27
C ALA A 49 -2.80 -2.23 -14.59
N TRP A 50 -2.13 -3.38 -14.57
CA TRP A 50 -2.71 -4.61 -14.06
C TRP A 50 -2.73 -4.66 -12.54
N GLY A 51 -3.95 -4.74 -11.98
CA GLY A 51 -4.16 -4.92 -10.54
C GLY A 51 -4.22 -6.40 -10.11
N ALA A 52 -4.46 -6.62 -8.82
CA ALA A 52 -4.49 -7.95 -8.19
C ALA A 52 -5.42 -8.98 -8.86
N ARG A 53 -6.47 -8.54 -9.57
CA ARG A 53 -7.36 -9.44 -10.33
C ARG A 53 -6.62 -10.05 -11.54
N GLN A 54 -5.97 -9.21 -12.34
CA GLN A 54 -5.20 -9.65 -13.51
C GLN A 54 -3.99 -10.45 -13.07
N MET A 55 -3.25 -9.99 -12.05
CA MET A 55 -2.11 -10.73 -11.51
C MET A 55 -2.49 -12.13 -11.03
N SER A 56 -3.63 -12.27 -10.33
CA SER A 56 -4.13 -13.59 -9.91
C SER A 56 -4.48 -14.49 -11.12
N SER A 57 -5.07 -13.94 -12.18
CA SER A 57 -5.36 -14.69 -13.41
C SER A 57 -4.07 -15.18 -14.08
N GLN A 58 -3.09 -14.29 -14.22
CA GLN A 58 -1.81 -14.58 -14.86
C GLN A 58 -0.98 -15.62 -14.08
N LEU A 59 -1.01 -15.57 -12.74
CA LEU A 59 -0.38 -16.56 -11.89
C LEU A 59 -1.05 -17.93 -12.02
N LYS A 60 -2.39 -17.98 -12.07
CA LYS A 60 -3.14 -19.22 -12.29
C LYS A 60 -2.85 -19.86 -13.64
N MET A 61 -2.76 -19.05 -14.70
CA MET A 61 -2.37 -19.52 -16.04
C MET A 61 -0.97 -20.13 -16.07
N ARG A 62 -0.09 -19.74 -15.14
CA ARG A 62 1.26 -20.26 -14.97
C ARG A 62 1.35 -21.41 -13.95
N GLY A 63 0.22 -21.94 -13.49
CA GLY A 63 0.17 -23.08 -12.57
C GLY A 63 0.14 -22.74 -11.08
N HIS A 64 0.26 -21.46 -10.70
CA HIS A 64 0.20 -21.04 -9.31
C HIS A 64 -1.24 -20.82 -8.84
N LYS A 65 -1.69 -21.56 -7.82
CA LYS A 65 -3.06 -21.47 -7.28
C LYS A 65 -3.24 -20.24 -6.36
N VAL A 66 -2.90 -19.05 -6.87
CA VAL A 66 -2.96 -17.78 -6.13
C VAL A 66 -4.26 -17.05 -6.45
N GLY A 67 -5.12 -16.91 -5.44
CA GLY A 67 -6.34 -16.11 -5.53
C GLY A 67 -6.10 -14.60 -5.41
N ARG A 68 -7.11 -13.78 -5.73
CA ARG A 68 -7.05 -12.30 -5.69
C ARG A 68 -6.51 -11.74 -4.37
N ARG A 69 -6.93 -12.30 -3.23
CA ARG A 69 -6.51 -11.81 -1.89
C ARG A 69 -5.01 -12.04 -1.68
N LYS A 70 -4.50 -13.21 -2.06
CA LYS A 70 -3.08 -13.57 -1.93
C LYS A 70 -2.22 -12.78 -2.93
N ALA A 71 -2.67 -12.63 -4.18
CA ALA A 71 -2.01 -11.76 -5.16
C ALA A 71 -1.93 -10.30 -4.68
N ARG A 72 -3.01 -9.77 -4.09
CA ARG A 72 -2.99 -8.43 -3.48
C ARG A 72 -1.97 -8.35 -2.34
N ARG A 73 -1.92 -9.34 -1.44
CA ARG A 73 -0.94 -9.38 -0.35
C ARG A 73 0.49 -9.27 -0.90
N TYR A 74 0.83 -10.08 -1.90
CA TYR A 74 2.15 -10.04 -2.54
C TYR A 74 2.45 -8.67 -3.15
N MET A 75 1.51 -8.08 -3.90
CA MET A 75 1.68 -6.74 -4.47
C MET A 75 1.92 -5.69 -3.36
N THR A 76 1.16 -5.75 -2.26
CA THR A 76 1.33 -4.84 -1.12
C THR A 76 2.68 -5.00 -0.43
N GLU A 77 3.12 -6.23 -0.16
CA GLU A 77 4.44 -6.52 0.42
C GLU A 77 5.59 -6.05 -0.49
N MET A 78 5.40 -6.11 -1.81
CA MET A 78 6.36 -5.63 -2.80
C MET A 78 6.27 -4.11 -3.06
N GLY A 79 5.29 -3.40 -2.49
CA GLY A 79 5.06 -1.98 -2.79
C GLY A 79 4.51 -1.69 -4.19
N ILE A 80 4.01 -2.71 -4.90
CA ILE A 80 3.49 -2.59 -6.26
C ILE A 80 2.02 -2.19 -6.23
N ASN A 81 1.69 -1.11 -6.96
CA ASN A 81 0.33 -0.68 -7.17
C ASN A 81 0.03 -0.52 -8.67
N PRO A 82 -1.17 -0.89 -9.13
CA PRO A 82 -1.55 -0.68 -10.51
C PRO A 82 -1.60 0.82 -10.85
N ILE A 83 -0.94 1.20 -11.94
CA ILE A 83 -0.85 2.55 -12.47
C ILE A 83 -1.83 2.67 -13.63
N TYR A 84 -2.93 3.39 -13.41
CA TYR A 84 -3.92 3.68 -14.43
C TYR A 84 -4.48 5.10 -14.24
N PRO A 85 -5.00 5.74 -15.29
CA PRO A 85 -5.68 7.02 -15.17
C PRO A 85 -6.81 6.91 -14.15
N LYS A 86 -6.68 7.63 -13.03
CA LYS A 86 -7.77 7.74 -12.06
C LYS A 86 -8.89 8.58 -12.66
N MET A 87 -10.09 8.40 -12.13
CA MET A 87 -11.24 9.22 -12.50
C MET A 87 -10.85 10.70 -12.40
N ASN A 88 -11.06 11.44 -13.48
CA ASN A 88 -10.73 12.86 -13.51
C ASN A 88 -11.80 13.62 -12.72
N LEU A 89 -11.58 13.79 -11.42
CA LEU A 89 -12.48 14.52 -10.51
C LEU A 89 -12.63 16.00 -10.88
N SER A 90 -11.69 16.56 -11.66
CA SER A 90 -11.77 17.94 -12.16
C SER A 90 -12.64 18.08 -13.42
N LYS A 91 -12.91 16.99 -14.14
CA LYS A 91 -13.87 17.01 -15.24
C LYS A 91 -15.27 17.13 -14.65
N ARG A 92 -15.83 18.33 -14.79
CA ARG A 92 -17.21 18.65 -14.41
C ARG A 92 -18.18 17.61 -14.99
N MET A 93 -18.99 17.00 -14.14
CA MET A 93 -20.21 16.33 -14.57
C MET A 93 -21.12 17.42 -15.15
N GLN A 94 -21.22 17.54 -16.47
CA GLN A 94 -22.01 18.62 -17.12
C GLN A 94 -23.48 18.62 -16.68
N GLN A 95 -24.00 17.45 -16.32
CA GLN A 95 -25.34 17.26 -15.76
C GLN A 95 -25.50 17.83 -14.34
N ALA A 96 -24.42 18.00 -13.59
CA ALA A 96 -24.46 18.64 -12.29
C ALA A 96 -24.55 20.16 -12.46
N LYS A 97 -25.55 20.76 -11.80
CA LYS A 97 -25.73 22.21 -11.74
C LYS A 97 -24.50 22.83 -11.09
N VAL A 98 -23.92 23.87 -11.70
CA VAL A 98 -22.88 24.67 -11.05
C VAL A 98 -23.53 25.38 -9.87
N CYS A 99 -23.12 24.99 -8.67
CA CYS A 99 -23.44 25.74 -7.47
C CYS A 99 -22.65 27.06 -7.54
N PRO A 100 -23.32 28.22 -7.54
CA PRO A 100 -22.61 29.49 -7.49
C PRO A 100 -21.83 29.57 -6.18
N TYR A 101 -20.61 30.13 -6.24
CA TYR A 101 -19.84 30.41 -5.03
C TYR A 101 -20.50 31.58 -4.30
N LEU A 102 -21.30 31.27 -3.28
CA LEU A 102 -22.16 32.25 -2.61
C LEU A 102 -21.37 33.33 -1.85
N LEU A 103 -20.10 33.08 -1.54
CA LEU A 103 -19.22 34.05 -0.89
C LEU A 103 -18.51 34.99 -1.88
N ARG A 104 -18.66 34.81 -3.21
CA ARG A 104 -17.91 35.55 -4.24
C ARG A 104 -17.99 37.07 -4.09
N ASN A 105 -19.14 37.60 -3.66
CA ASN A 105 -19.39 39.02 -3.48
C ASN A 105 -19.80 39.37 -2.04
N ALA A 106 -19.58 38.46 -1.08
CA ALA A 106 -19.91 38.70 0.30
C ALA A 106 -18.84 39.60 0.94
N VAL A 107 -19.24 40.73 1.52
CA VAL A 107 -18.37 41.54 2.37
C VAL A 107 -18.28 40.85 3.73
N ILE A 108 -17.06 40.48 4.14
CA ILE A 108 -16.78 39.83 5.43
C ILE A 108 -16.11 40.88 6.31
N ASP A 109 -16.86 41.48 7.24
CA ASP A 109 -16.45 42.63 8.06
C ASP A 109 -16.26 42.29 9.55
N ARG A 110 -16.60 41.07 9.98
CA ARG A 110 -16.40 40.61 11.37
C ARG A 110 -15.94 39.15 11.45
N PRO A 111 -15.29 38.75 12.56
CA PRO A 111 -14.98 37.35 12.82
C PRO A 111 -16.22 36.45 12.78
N ASN A 112 -16.05 35.18 12.38
CA ASN A 112 -17.09 34.15 12.31
C ASN A 112 -18.21 34.36 11.27
N GLN A 113 -17.94 35.05 10.17
CA GLN A 113 -18.89 35.23 9.05
C GLN A 113 -18.71 34.26 7.89
N ALA A 114 -17.50 33.73 7.70
CA ALA A 114 -17.19 32.72 6.70
C ALA A 114 -16.22 31.71 7.28
N TRP A 115 -16.44 30.43 6.97
CA TRP A 115 -15.56 29.34 7.35
C TRP A 115 -15.19 28.57 6.09
N SER A 116 -13.90 28.25 5.96
CA SER A 116 -13.36 27.40 4.90
C SER A 116 -12.56 26.28 5.55
N ILE A 117 -12.54 25.13 4.89
CA ILE A 117 -11.70 23.98 5.24
C ILE A 117 -10.94 23.66 3.95
N ASP A 118 -9.62 23.48 4.07
CA ASP A 118 -8.74 23.02 2.98
C ASP A 118 -8.58 21.49 3.08
#